data_AF-A0A8T0RJ80-F1
#
_entry.id   AF-A0A8T0RJ80-F1
#
_cell.length_a   1.000
_cell.length_b   1.000
_cell.length_c   1.000
_cell.angle_alpha   90.00
_cell.angle_beta   90.00
_cell.angle_gamma   90.00
#
_symmetry.space_group_name_H-M   'P 1'
#
loop_
_entity.id
_entity.type
_entity.pdbx_description
1 polymer ?
#
loop_
_entity_poly.entity_id
_entity_poly.type
_entity_poly.pdbx_seq_one_letter_code
_entity_poly.pdbx_strand_id
1 'polypeptide(L)'
;MAAVTRPPRAAGGGRSFFGYLKEGVVVATRNRGLFLPLAALHATRSMAFLIARRTLYSWFIAAAADLEAGELLPGRRCLLQAGAACVVAHVALGLAIDVATVFAAVASCSGESPHNTTLSSLLRELVRSNLRGPVVTSVFGSITGWASVGVTWLVIPAGFLSPGMALLVLIFELTAFLFFFYYDAVLSAAVVVSAAEPGLRGAAAVRRARRLVRGGRKLAQAALYSLVVFALEKAIWRTHSVTMARLPHGSSIATALFPVDGVIVYLLLGALKVLRTTTITAYYFDCRRTDKAGHAE
;
A
#
# COMPACT_ATOMS: atom_id res chain seq x y z
N MET A 1 -34.91 2.88 43.34
CA MET A 1 -34.93 3.40 41.96
C MET A 1 -33.60 4.07 41.68
N ALA A 2 -32.62 3.32 41.18
CA ALA A 2 -31.29 3.86 40.85
C ALA A 2 -31.34 4.46 39.44
N ALA A 3 -31.05 5.75 39.34
CA ALA A 3 -30.97 6.47 38.08
C ALA A 3 -29.83 5.90 37.22
N VAL A 4 -30.20 5.22 36.14
CA VAL A 4 -29.28 4.79 35.09
C VAL A 4 -28.82 6.05 34.36
N THR A 5 -27.66 6.57 34.74
CA THR A 5 -26.94 7.60 33.99
C THR A 5 -26.51 6.99 32.65
N ARG A 6 -27.27 7.28 31.60
CA ARG A 6 -26.85 7.01 30.22
C ARG A 6 -25.54 7.74 29.94
N PRO A 7 -24.54 7.09 29.33
CA PRO A 7 -23.37 7.81 28.85
C PRO A 7 -23.78 8.83 27.76
N PRO A 8 -23.05 9.94 27.62
CA PRO A 8 -23.36 10.95 26.63
C PRO A 8 -23.31 10.33 25.23
N ARG A 9 -24.43 10.44 24.51
CA ARG A 9 -24.48 10.22 23.06
C ARG A 9 -23.44 11.14 22.42
N ALA A 10 -22.37 10.56 21.87
CA ALA A 10 -21.49 11.27 20.97
C ALA A 10 -22.31 11.70 19.75
N ALA A 11 -22.66 12.98 19.71
CA ALA A 11 -23.35 13.61 18.60
C ALA A 11 -22.50 13.47 17.32
N GLY A 12 -23.01 12.74 16.33
CA GLY A 12 -23.15 13.11 14.91
C GLY A 12 -22.01 13.78 14.12
N GLY A 13 -20.79 13.89 14.63
CA GLY A 13 -19.65 14.45 13.90
C GLY A 13 -18.75 13.35 13.37
N GLY A 14 -18.95 12.95 12.11
CA GLY A 14 -18.01 12.03 11.44
C GLY A 14 -16.57 12.52 11.61
N ARG A 15 -15.65 11.64 12.01
CA ARG A 15 -14.25 12.00 12.27
C ARG A 15 -13.65 12.70 11.04
N SER A 16 -12.88 13.75 11.29
CA SER A 16 -12.16 14.45 10.23
C SER A 16 -11.00 13.59 9.72
N PHE A 17 -10.45 13.94 8.55
CA PHE A 17 -9.26 13.34 7.98
C PHE A 17 -8.12 13.18 9.01
N PHE A 18 -7.79 14.28 9.70
CA PHE A 18 -6.76 14.30 10.74
C PHE A 18 -7.11 13.43 11.95
N GLY A 19 -8.41 13.25 12.23
CA GLY A 19 -8.88 12.33 13.26
C GLY A 19 -8.50 10.88 12.96
N TYR A 20 -8.67 10.43 11.71
CA TYR A 20 -8.27 9.08 11.30
C TYR A 20 -6.76 8.91 11.26
N LEU A 21 -6.02 9.92 10.77
CA LEU A 21 -4.56 9.90 10.78
C LEU A 21 -4.02 9.79 12.22
N LYS A 22 -4.55 10.60 13.14
CA LYS A 22 -4.20 10.55 14.57
C LYS A 22 -4.49 9.16 15.15
N GLU A 23 -5.66 8.59 14.85
CA GLU A 23 -6.01 7.24 15.30
C GLU A 23 -5.04 6.19 14.76
N GLY A 24 -4.67 6.25 13.48
CA GLY A 24 -3.68 5.34 12.88
C GLY A 24 -2.33 5.41 13.59
N VAL A 25 -1.84 6.63 13.90
CA VAL A 25 -0.61 6.82 14.69
C VAL A 25 -0.76 6.24 16.09
N VAL A 26 -1.88 6.48 16.77
CA VAL A 26 -2.13 5.95 18.12
C VAL A 26 -2.15 4.42 18.12
N VAL A 27 -2.85 3.80 17.16
CA VAL A 27 -2.90 2.34 17.01
C VAL A 27 -1.51 1.75 16.78
N ALA A 28 -0.73 2.37 15.88
CA ALA A 28 0.63 1.94 15.58
C ALA A 28 1.58 2.09 16.80
N THR A 29 1.47 3.20 17.52
CA THR A 29 2.33 3.53 18.66
C THR A 29 1.93 2.84 19.96
N ARG A 30 0.69 2.37 20.09
CA ARG A 30 0.25 1.53 21.21
C ARG A 30 0.77 0.10 21.06
N ASN A 31 0.85 -0.41 19.84
CA ASN A 31 1.29 -1.77 19.54
C ASN A 31 2.68 -1.77 18.85
N ARG A 32 3.65 -1.04 19.43
CA ARG A 32 5.00 -0.87 18.85
C ARG A 32 5.73 -2.21 18.63
N GLY A 33 5.56 -3.17 19.55
CA GLY A 33 6.17 -4.50 19.44
C GLY A 33 5.72 -5.32 18.21
N LEU A 34 4.69 -4.84 17.52
CA LEU A 34 4.06 -5.50 16.39
C LEU A 34 4.24 -4.67 15.11
N PHE A 35 4.02 -3.36 15.18
CA PHE A 35 4.13 -2.47 14.04
C PHE A 35 5.56 -2.03 13.70
N LEU A 36 6.47 -1.95 14.68
CA LEU A 36 7.87 -1.61 14.41
C LEU A 36 8.59 -2.70 13.59
N PRO A 37 8.46 -4.00 13.94
CA PRO A 37 8.97 -5.08 13.09
C PRO A 37 8.35 -5.10 11.68
N LEU A 38 7.06 -4.82 11.54
CA LEU A 38 6.39 -4.78 10.23
C LEU A 38 6.90 -3.60 9.38
N ALA A 39 7.10 -2.43 9.97
CA ALA A 39 7.72 -1.29 9.30
C ALA A 39 9.15 -1.64 8.84
N ALA A 40 9.94 -2.29 9.70
CA ALA A 40 11.28 -2.76 9.36
C ALA A 40 11.26 -3.79 8.22
N LEU A 41 10.30 -4.74 8.22
CA LEU A 41 10.14 -5.70 7.13
C LEU A 41 9.80 -5.02 5.80
N HIS A 42 8.92 -4.01 5.79
CA HIS A 42 8.67 -3.20 4.60
C HIS A 42 9.91 -2.45 4.11
N ALA A 43 10.69 -1.89 5.04
CA ALA A 43 11.92 -1.17 4.73
C ALA A 43 12.96 -2.12 4.11
N THR A 44 13.24 -3.25 4.77
CA THR A 44 14.16 -4.29 4.30
C THR A 44 13.75 -4.83 2.94
N ARG A 45 12.44 -5.08 2.73
CA ARG A 45 11.93 -5.54 1.44
C ARG A 45 12.20 -4.53 0.32
N SER A 46 11.93 -3.24 0.58
CA SER A 46 12.13 -2.16 -0.40
C SER A 46 13.61 -1.96 -0.71
N MET A 47 14.47 -2.00 0.32
CA MET A 47 15.92 -1.92 0.18
C MET A 47 16.47 -3.08 -0.65
N ALA A 48 16.09 -4.32 -0.33
CA ALA A 48 16.51 -5.52 -1.04
C ALA A 48 16.11 -5.48 -2.52
N PHE A 49 14.90 -5.01 -2.83
CA PHE A 49 14.44 -4.88 -4.20
C PHE A 49 15.22 -3.84 -5.00
N LEU A 50 15.66 -2.76 -4.37
CA LEU A 50 16.42 -1.74 -5.08
C LEU A 50 17.86 -2.15 -5.34
N ILE A 51 18.47 -2.86 -4.39
CA ILE A 51 19.76 -3.51 -4.60
C ILE A 51 19.64 -4.50 -5.77
N ALA A 52 18.61 -5.37 -5.73
CA ALA A 52 18.35 -6.33 -6.80
C ALA A 52 18.02 -5.66 -8.13
N ARG A 53 17.21 -4.59 -8.15
CA ARG A 53 16.88 -3.85 -9.37
C ARG A 53 18.13 -3.22 -9.98
N ARG A 54 19.00 -2.61 -9.16
CA ARG A 54 20.22 -1.98 -9.65
C ARG A 54 21.16 -2.98 -10.31
N THR A 55 21.31 -4.16 -9.71
CA THR A 55 22.12 -5.23 -10.31
C THR A 55 21.43 -5.81 -11.53
N LEU A 56 20.15 -6.19 -11.44
CA LEU A 56 19.40 -6.82 -12.52
C LEU A 56 19.20 -5.90 -13.75
N TYR A 57 19.07 -4.59 -13.56
CA TYR A 57 18.83 -3.65 -14.67
C TYR A 57 20.00 -3.59 -15.65
N SER A 58 21.24 -3.55 -15.16
CA SER A 58 22.43 -3.60 -16.04
C SER A 58 22.52 -4.91 -16.83
N TRP A 59 22.12 -6.03 -16.21
CA TRP A 59 22.09 -7.34 -16.88
C TRP A 59 20.95 -7.47 -17.87
N PHE A 60 19.80 -6.86 -17.59
CA PHE A 60 18.62 -6.92 -18.45
C PHE A 60 18.83 -6.15 -19.76
N ILE A 61 19.49 -4.98 -19.71
CA ILE A 61 19.87 -4.24 -20.91
C ILE A 61 20.83 -5.06 -21.77
N ALA A 62 21.84 -5.67 -21.17
CA ALA A 62 22.77 -6.54 -21.90
C ALA A 62 22.01 -7.73 -22.52
N ALA A 63 21.12 -8.38 -21.77
CA ALA A 63 20.34 -9.52 -22.27
C ALA A 63 19.36 -9.15 -23.40
N ALA A 64 18.77 -7.95 -23.35
CA ALA A 64 17.88 -7.46 -24.41
C ALA A 64 18.65 -7.17 -25.71
N ALA A 65 19.83 -6.55 -25.63
CA ALA A 65 20.68 -6.30 -26.79
C ALA A 65 21.11 -7.60 -27.50
N ASP A 66 21.45 -8.64 -26.74
CA ASP A 66 21.80 -9.95 -27.31
C ASP A 66 20.59 -10.71 -27.87
N LEU A 67 19.40 -10.52 -27.30
CA LEU A 67 18.16 -11.10 -27.82
C LEU A 67 17.81 -10.49 -29.19
N GLU A 68 18.02 -9.18 -29.37
CA GLU A 68 17.90 -8.52 -30.66
C GLU A 68 18.95 -9.02 -31.68
N ALA A 69 20.15 -9.39 -31.19
CA ALA A 69 21.19 -10.00 -32.01
C ALA A 69 20.94 -11.50 -32.33
N GLY A 70 19.89 -12.11 -31.79
CA GLY A 70 19.54 -13.52 -32.05
C GLY A 70 20.40 -14.57 -31.31
N GLU A 71 21.36 -14.14 -30.48
CA GLU A 71 22.28 -15.02 -29.76
C GLU A 71 21.93 -15.14 -28.27
N LEU A 72 20.86 -15.88 -27.95
CA LEU A 72 20.51 -16.12 -26.54
C LEU A 72 21.34 -17.28 -25.95
N LEU A 73 22.58 -16.98 -25.56
CA LEU A 73 23.48 -17.93 -24.89
C LEU A 73 22.80 -18.64 -23.69
N PRO A 74 23.02 -19.96 -23.48
CA PRO A 74 22.36 -20.74 -22.43
C PRO A 74 22.58 -20.20 -21.01
N GLY A 75 23.74 -19.58 -20.73
CA GLY A 75 24.00 -18.92 -19.45
C GLY A 75 23.07 -17.73 -19.15
N ARG A 76 22.61 -17.01 -20.18
CA ARG A 76 21.70 -15.86 -20.02
C ARG A 76 20.25 -16.27 -19.74
N ARG A 77 19.82 -17.46 -20.20
CA ARG A 77 18.50 -18.02 -19.84
C ARG A 77 18.38 -18.33 -18.35
N CYS A 78 19.42 -18.90 -17.75
CA CYS A 78 19.47 -19.17 -16.30
C CYS A 78 19.37 -17.87 -15.49
N LEU A 79 20.03 -16.80 -15.95
CA LEU A 79 19.97 -15.48 -15.32
C LEU A 79 18.58 -14.83 -15.44
N LEU A 80 17.91 -14.94 -16.59
CA LEU A 80 16.53 -14.48 -16.75
C LEU A 80 15.57 -15.21 -15.81
N GLN A 81 15.73 -16.54 -15.66
CA GLN A 81 14.97 -17.33 -14.71
C GLN A 81 15.24 -16.92 -13.26
N ALA A 82 16.50 -16.66 -12.89
CA ALA A 82 16.87 -16.19 -11.57
C ALA A 82 16.29 -14.79 -11.28
N GLY A 83 16.35 -13.87 -12.25
CA GLY A 83 15.74 -12.55 -12.16
C GLY A 83 14.22 -12.64 -11.99
N ALA A 84 13.55 -13.46 -12.79
CA ALA A 84 12.12 -13.72 -12.65
C ALA A 84 11.78 -14.31 -11.28
N ALA A 85 12.54 -15.30 -10.80
CA ALA A 85 12.37 -15.88 -9.48
C ALA A 85 12.54 -14.84 -8.36
N CYS A 86 13.53 -13.95 -8.46
CA CYS A 86 13.71 -12.84 -7.52
C CYS A 86 12.52 -11.87 -7.52
N VAL A 87 11.98 -11.53 -8.69
CA VAL A 87 10.78 -10.68 -8.79
C VAL A 87 9.58 -11.38 -8.15
N VAL A 88 9.36 -12.66 -8.44
CA VAL A 88 8.27 -13.46 -7.85
C VAL A 88 8.43 -13.54 -6.32
N ALA A 89 9.63 -13.83 -5.82
CA ALA A 89 9.92 -13.87 -4.39
C ALA A 89 9.68 -12.53 -3.72
N HIS A 90 10.10 -11.42 -4.36
CA HIS A 90 9.84 -10.08 -3.86
C HIS A 90 8.34 -9.78 -3.77
N VAL A 91 7.58 -10.08 -4.83
CA VAL A 91 6.13 -9.88 -4.88
C VAL A 91 5.43 -10.72 -3.81
N ALA A 92 5.79 -12.00 -3.67
CA ALA A 92 5.23 -12.91 -2.67
C ALA A 92 5.53 -12.42 -1.24
N LEU A 93 6.78 -12.02 -0.97
CA LEU A 93 7.16 -11.45 0.33
C LEU A 93 6.41 -10.15 0.62
N GLY A 94 6.20 -9.30 -0.40
CA GLY A 94 5.40 -8.08 -0.25
C GLY A 94 3.97 -8.35 0.14
N LEU A 95 3.33 -9.27 -0.59
CA LEU A 95 1.97 -9.69 -0.33
C LEU A 95 1.83 -10.27 1.09
N ALA A 96 2.79 -11.09 1.53
CA ALA A 96 2.79 -11.65 2.87
C ALA A 96 2.91 -10.56 3.95
N ILE A 97 3.82 -9.60 3.79
CA ILE A 97 3.99 -8.48 4.73
C ILE A 97 2.73 -7.59 4.72
N ASP A 98 2.22 -7.21 3.54
CA ASP A 98 1.02 -6.37 3.41
C ASP A 98 -0.19 -7.03 4.11
N VAL A 99 -0.45 -8.33 3.85
CA VAL A 99 -1.52 -9.08 4.51
C VAL A 99 -1.30 -9.15 6.03
N ALA A 100 -0.08 -9.44 6.49
CA ALA A 100 0.25 -9.44 7.91
C ALA A 100 -0.01 -8.07 8.56
N THR A 101 0.32 -6.95 7.89
CA THR A 101 0.02 -5.60 8.39
C THR A 101 -1.47 -5.32 8.49
N VAL A 102 -2.28 -5.85 7.58
CA VAL A 102 -3.74 -5.69 7.62
C VAL A 102 -4.32 -6.46 8.81
N PHE A 103 -3.93 -7.73 9.00
CA PHE A 103 -4.38 -8.51 10.16
C PHE A 103 -3.96 -7.88 11.49
N ALA A 104 -2.71 -7.43 11.58
CA ALA A 104 -2.19 -6.64 12.68
C ALA A 104 -3.07 -5.41 13.00
N ALA A 105 -3.41 -4.64 11.98
CA ALA A 105 -4.26 -3.47 12.12
C ALA A 105 -5.69 -3.83 12.53
N VAL A 106 -6.26 -4.90 11.97
CA VAL A 106 -7.62 -5.37 12.29
C VAL A 106 -7.71 -5.82 13.74
N ALA A 107 -6.79 -6.66 14.21
CA ALA A 107 -6.76 -7.12 15.61
C ALA A 107 -6.55 -5.96 16.60
N SER A 108 -5.71 -4.99 16.24
CA SER A 108 -5.48 -3.80 17.06
C SER A 108 -6.71 -2.88 17.15
N CYS A 109 -7.51 -2.79 16.08
CA CYS A 109 -8.70 -1.94 16.02
C CYS A 109 -9.98 -2.64 16.51
N SER A 110 -10.07 -3.97 16.45
CA SER A 110 -11.20 -4.74 16.98
C SER A 110 -11.21 -4.81 18.51
N GLY A 111 -10.06 -4.55 19.15
CA GLY A 111 -9.89 -4.65 20.60
C GLY A 111 -9.58 -6.07 21.09
N GLU A 112 -9.38 -7.02 20.17
CA GLU A 112 -9.01 -8.41 20.50
C GLU A 112 -7.52 -8.60 20.81
N SER A 113 -6.68 -7.59 20.56
CA SER A 113 -5.25 -7.67 20.89
C SER A 113 -4.98 -7.46 22.39
N PRO A 114 -4.46 -8.48 23.12
CA PRO A 114 -3.90 -8.26 24.45
C PRO A 114 -2.68 -7.31 24.35
N HIS A 115 -2.45 -6.49 25.38
CA HIS A 115 -1.48 -5.37 25.39
C HIS A 115 -0.02 -5.75 25.06
N ASN A 116 0.32 -7.04 24.95
CA ASN A 116 1.64 -7.57 24.65
C ASN A 116 1.65 -8.50 23.41
N THR A 117 0.82 -8.24 22.41
CA THR A 117 0.83 -9.06 21.18
C THR A 117 2.15 -8.85 20.42
N THR A 118 2.89 -9.93 20.20
CA THR A 118 4.17 -9.92 19.49
C THR A 118 4.00 -10.38 18.04
N LEU A 119 4.94 -10.01 17.16
CA LEU A 119 4.91 -10.46 15.76
C LEU A 119 4.83 -12.00 15.65
N SER A 120 5.49 -12.73 16.56
CA SER A 120 5.49 -14.20 16.58
C SER A 120 4.12 -14.80 16.89
N SER A 121 3.33 -14.18 17.79
CA SER A 121 1.96 -14.63 18.07
C SER A 121 1.06 -14.38 16.87
N LEU A 122 1.20 -13.22 16.20
CA LEU A 122 0.47 -12.94 14.96
C LEU A 122 0.82 -13.93 13.86
N LEU A 123 2.11 -14.24 13.65
CA LEU A 123 2.52 -15.20 12.61
C LEU A 123 1.94 -16.58 12.87
N ARG A 124 1.90 -17.02 14.13
CA ARG A 124 1.27 -18.28 14.52
C ARG A 124 -0.23 -18.29 14.25
N GLU A 125 -0.90 -17.17 14.48
CA GLU A 125 -2.33 -17.00 14.20
C GLU A 125 -2.60 -16.94 12.70
N LEU A 126 -1.80 -16.19 11.95
CA LEU A 126 -1.85 -16.08 10.48
C LEU A 126 -1.76 -17.46 9.83
N VAL A 127 -0.85 -18.32 10.29
CA VAL A 127 -0.71 -19.72 9.82
C VAL A 127 -1.98 -20.55 10.04
N ARG A 128 -2.73 -20.27 11.10
CA ARG A 128 -4.00 -20.97 11.41
C ARG A 128 -5.21 -20.31 10.74
N SER A 129 -5.08 -19.04 10.35
CA SER A 129 -6.17 -18.25 9.79
C SER A 129 -6.42 -18.53 8.31
N ASN A 130 -7.62 -18.21 7.84
CA ASN A 130 -7.99 -18.34 6.44
C ASN A 130 -7.50 -17.13 5.61
N LEU A 131 -6.20 -17.09 5.30
CA LEU A 131 -5.55 -16.01 4.55
C LEU A 131 -6.07 -15.84 3.11
N ARG A 132 -6.79 -16.84 2.58
CA ARG A 132 -7.26 -16.86 1.19
C ARG A 132 -8.09 -15.63 0.83
N GLY A 133 -8.83 -15.05 1.76
CA GLY A 133 -9.61 -13.84 1.50
C GLY A 133 -8.75 -12.62 1.19
N PRO A 134 -7.96 -12.14 2.16
CA PRO A 134 -7.09 -10.97 1.97
C PRO A 134 -6.10 -11.16 0.83
N VAL A 135 -5.52 -12.35 0.68
CA VAL A 135 -4.59 -12.68 -0.41
C VAL A 135 -5.27 -12.53 -1.77
N VAL A 136 -6.44 -13.17 -1.98
CA VAL A 136 -7.16 -13.08 -3.25
C VAL A 136 -7.59 -11.64 -3.54
N THR A 137 -8.03 -10.91 -2.52
CA THR A 137 -8.46 -9.51 -2.68
C THR A 137 -7.30 -8.60 -3.03
N SER A 138 -6.15 -8.78 -2.40
CA SER A 138 -4.94 -8.02 -2.72
C SER A 138 -4.39 -8.34 -4.11
N VAL A 139 -4.37 -9.62 -4.51
CA VAL A 139 -3.93 -10.03 -5.86
C VAL A 139 -4.85 -9.47 -6.93
N PHE A 140 -6.17 -9.59 -6.74
CA PHE A 140 -7.17 -8.99 -7.62
C PHE A 140 -6.93 -7.48 -7.78
N GLY A 141 -6.67 -6.80 -6.66
CA GLY A 141 -6.33 -5.39 -6.60
C GLY A 141 -5.09 -5.02 -7.39
N SER A 142 -4.00 -5.75 -7.19
CA SER A 142 -2.74 -5.52 -7.90
C SER A 142 -2.90 -5.69 -9.40
N ILE A 143 -3.54 -6.78 -9.86
CA ILE A 143 -3.77 -7.02 -11.29
C ILE A 143 -4.56 -5.89 -11.92
N THR A 144 -5.67 -5.48 -11.27
CA THR A 144 -6.53 -4.40 -11.77
C THR A 144 -5.79 -3.06 -11.79
N GLY A 145 -4.99 -2.76 -10.76
CA GLY A 145 -4.21 -1.52 -10.68
C GLY A 145 -3.11 -1.44 -11.74
N TRP A 146 -2.41 -2.54 -12.03
CA TRP A 146 -1.42 -2.56 -13.10
C TRP A 146 -2.07 -2.48 -14.49
N ALA A 147 -3.23 -3.10 -14.68
CA ALA A 147 -3.99 -2.99 -15.92
C ALA A 147 -4.40 -1.53 -16.21
N SER A 148 -4.87 -0.78 -15.21
CA SER A 148 -5.27 0.62 -15.40
C SER A 148 -4.06 1.53 -15.72
N VAL A 149 -2.92 1.29 -15.08
CA VAL A 149 -1.66 1.97 -15.43
C VAL A 149 -1.28 1.66 -16.87
N GLY A 150 -1.29 0.39 -17.29
CA GLY A 150 -0.95 -0.02 -18.65
C GLY A 150 -1.82 0.65 -19.73
N VAL A 151 -3.13 0.74 -19.51
CA VAL A 151 -4.05 1.46 -20.40
C VAL A 151 -3.68 2.94 -20.49
N THR A 152 -3.28 3.56 -19.38
CA THR A 152 -2.88 4.97 -19.37
C THR A 152 -1.64 5.21 -20.22
N TRP A 153 -0.63 4.34 -20.10
CA TRP A 153 0.61 4.42 -20.90
C TRP A 153 0.36 4.27 -22.41
N LEU A 154 -0.63 3.49 -22.81
CA LEU A 154 -0.96 3.29 -24.23
C LEU A 154 -1.56 4.55 -24.88
N VAL A 155 -2.19 5.43 -24.09
CA VAL A 155 -2.86 6.65 -24.60
C VAL A 155 -1.89 7.83 -24.73
N ILE A 156 -0.77 7.83 -23.98
CA ILE A 156 0.23 8.90 -23.98
C ILE A 156 0.76 9.25 -25.39
N PRO A 157 1.14 8.29 -26.26
CA PRO A 157 1.63 8.58 -27.61
C PRO A 157 0.63 9.36 -28.47
N ALA A 158 -0.68 9.17 -28.25
CA ALA A 158 -1.71 9.84 -29.02
C ALA A 158 -1.74 11.36 -28.76
N GLY A 159 -1.25 11.81 -27.59
CA GLY A 159 -1.14 13.23 -27.24
C GLY A 159 -0.08 13.97 -28.04
N PHE A 160 0.91 13.25 -28.59
CA PHE A 160 1.97 13.81 -29.43
C PHE A 160 1.57 13.93 -30.91
N LEU A 161 0.44 13.35 -31.32
CA LEU A 161 -0.01 13.36 -32.72
C LEU A 161 -0.66 14.70 -33.13
N SER A 162 -1.32 15.41 -32.21
CA SER A 162 -1.90 16.73 -32.50
C SER A 162 -2.21 17.55 -31.23
N PRO A 163 -2.17 18.90 -31.30
CA PRO A 163 -2.49 19.76 -30.16
C PRO A 163 -3.93 19.63 -29.67
N GLY A 164 -4.88 19.29 -30.56
CA GLY A 164 -6.27 19.01 -30.16
C GLY A 164 -6.41 17.74 -29.31
N MET A 165 -5.57 16.72 -29.57
CA MET A 165 -5.54 15.50 -28.77
C MET A 165 -4.82 15.69 -27.43
N ALA A 166 -3.91 16.66 -27.32
CA ALA A 166 -3.19 16.94 -26.07
C ALA A 166 -4.16 17.29 -24.92
N LEU A 167 -5.19 18.09 -25.15
CA LEU A 167 -6.21 18.41 -24.14
C LEU A 167 -7.00 17.17 -23.73
N LEU A 168 -7.41 16.34 -24.70
CA LEU A 168 -8.15 15.10 -24.42
C LEU A 168 -7.31 14.09 -23.63
N VAL A 169 -6.04 13.94 -23.99
CA VAL A 169 -5.08 13.10 -23.26
C VAL A 169 -4.87 13.63 -21.84
N LEU A 170 -4.73 14.95 -21.66
CA LEU A 170 -4.62 15.53 -20.32
C LEU A 170 -5.87 15.29 -19.46
N ILE A 171 -7.07 15.46 -20.02
CA ILE A 171 -8.34 15.18 -19.30
C ILE A 171 -8.43 13.69 -18.96
N PHE A 172 -8.05 12.82 -19.90
CA PHE A 172 -8.02 11.38 -19.68
C PHE A 172 -7.04 10.99 -18.58
N GLU A 173 -5.82 11.54 -18.60
CA GLU A 173 -4.80 11.31 -17.57
C GLU A 173 -5.26 11.81 -16.21
N LEU A 174 -5.83 13.01 -16.12
CA LEU A 174 -6.39 13.54 -14.88
C LEU A 174 -7.50 12.63 -14.35
N THR A 175 -8.39 12.15 -15.23
CA THR A 175 -9.47 11.23 -14.88
C THR A 175 -8.92 9.88 -14.39
N ALA A 176 -7.93 9.32 -15.09
CA ALA A 176 -7.26 8.08 -14.72
C ALA A 176 -6.52 8.24 -13.37
N PHE A 177 -5.88 9.38 -13.14
CA PHE A 177 -5.19 9.71 -11.89
C PHE A 177 -6.17 9.80 -10.71
N LEU A 178 -7.30 10.50 -10.86
CA LEU A 178 -8.35 10.54 -9.84
C LEU A 178 -8.98 9.17 -9.59
N PHE A 179 -9.23 8.40 -10.66
CA PHE A 179 -9.74 7.04 -10.57
C PHE A 179 -8.76 6.12 -9.84
N PHE A 180 -7.45 6.29 -10.04
CA PHE A 180 -6.42 5.52 -9.35
C PHE A 180 -6.51 5.70 -7.83
N PHE A 181 -6.61 6.93 -7.33
CA PHE A 181 -6.76 7.15 -5.87
C PHE A 181 -8.07 6.63 -5.31
N TYR A 182 -9.16 6.80 -6.07
CA TYR A 182 -10.44 6.20 -5.71
C TYR A 182 -10.33 4.68 -5.59
N TYR A 183 -9.74 4.05 -6.60
CA TYR A 183 -9.58 2.60 -6.67
C TYR A 183 -8.67 2.10 -5.55
N ASP A 184 -7.54 2.77 -5.33
CA ASP A 184 -6.57 2.48 -4.27
C ASP A 184 -7.20 2.54 -2.87
N ALA A 185 -8.00 3.57 -2.58
CA ALA A 185 -8.71 3.72 -1.32
C ALA A 185 -9.74 2.59 -1.10
N VAL A 186 -10.56 2.30 -2.13
CA VAL A 186 -11.59 1.25 -2.05
C VAL A 186 -10.96 -0.13 -1.93
N LEU A 187 -9.89 -0.40 -2.66
CA LEU A 187 -9.17 -1.67 -2.61
C LEU A 187 -8.51 -1.89 -1.26
N SER A 188 -7.86 -0.85 -0.71
CA SER A 188 -7.25 -0.94 0.63
C SER A 188 -8.30 -1.26 1.69
N ALA A 189 -9.46 -0.61 1.64
CA ALA A 189 -10.59 -0.93 2.50
C ALA A 189 -11.14 -2.35 2.24
N ALA A 190 -11.14 -2.83 0.99
CA ALA A 190 -11.57 -4.18 0.64
C ALA A 190 -10.66 -5.27 1.21
N VAL A 191 -9.35 -5.05 1.24
CA VAL A 191 -8.41 -5.99 1.89
C VAL A 191 -8.69 -6.05 3.40
N VAL A 192 -8.95 -4.90 4.05
CA VAL A 192 -9.37 -4.85 5.46
C VAL A 192 -10.70 -5.57 5.68
N VAL A 193 -11.71 -5.34 4.84
CA VAL A 193 -13.00 -6.06 4.89
C VAL A 193 -12.78 -7.57 4.79
N SER A 194 -11.94 -8.01 3.86
CA SER A 194 -11.67 -9.43 3.68
C SER A 194 -10.95 -10.07 4.87
N ALA A 195 -10.16 -9.29 5.62
CA ALA A 195 -9.51 -9.73 6.85
C ALA A 195 -10.47 -9.72 8.05
N ALA A 196 -11.38 -8.73 8.13
CA ALA A 196 -12.29 -8.54 9.26
C ALA A 196 -13.63 -9.29 9.12
N GLU A 197 -14.04 -9.67 7.91
CA GLU A 197 -15.29 -10.37 7.61
C GLU A 197 -14.99 -11.69 6.85
N PRO A 198 -14.81 -12.82 7.57
CA PRO A 198 -14.46 -14.08 6.96
C PRO A 198 -15.56 -14.53 5.98
N GLY A 199 -15.14 -14.93 4.77
CA GLY A 199 -16.03 -15.36 3.69
C GLY A 199 -16.15 -14.36 2.53
N LEU A 200 -15.84 -13.08 2.74
CA LEU A 200 -15.80 -12.08 1.66
C LEU A 200 -14.42 -12.04 0.99
N ARG A 201 -14.37 -12.18 -0.34
CA ARG A 201 -13.12 -12.20 -1.12
C ARG A 201 -13.25 -11.47 -2.45
N GLY A 202 -12.14 -10.93 -2.96
CA GLY A 202 -12.05 -10.35 -4.31
C GLY A 202 -13.14 -9.30 -4.56
N ALA A 203 -13.88 -9.44 -5.65
CA ALA A 203 -14.95 -8.53 -6.03
C ALA A 203 -16.08 -8.40 -4.97
N ALA A 204 -16.36 -9.45 -4.19
CA ALA A 204 -17.36 -9.37 -3.13
C ALA A 204 -16.90 -8.44 -1.98
N ALA A 205 -15.63 -8.54 -1.58
CA ALA A 205 -15.02 -7.65 -0.60
C ALA A 205 -14.97 -6.21 -1.12
N VAL A 206 -14.59 -6.01 -2.39
CA VAL A 206 -14.59 -4.68 -3.04
C VAL A 206 -15.98 -4.07 -3.08
N ARG A 207 -17.02 -4.84 -3.42
CA ARG A 207 -18.41 -4.35 -3.39
C ARG A 207 -18.85 -3.97 -1.98
N ARG A 208 -18.51 -4.77 -0.96
CA ARG A 208 -18.81 -4.46 0.44
C ARG A 208 -18.09 -3.19 0.90
N ALA A 209 -16.79 -3.07 0.62
CA ALA A 209 -16.00 -1.87 0.92
C ALA A 209 -16.58 -0.63 0.23
N ARG A 210 -16.88 -0.71 -1.07
CA ARG A 210 -17.50 0.39 -1.83
C ARG A 210 -18.83 0.83 -1.21
N ARG A 211 -19.66 -0.10 -0.71
CA ARG A 211 -20.91 0.24 -0.02
C ARG A 211 -20.66 0.96 1.31
N LEU A 212 -19.70 0.50 2.11
CA LEU A 212 -19.35 1.12 3.39
C LEU A 212 -18.77 2.54 3.23
N VAL A 213 -18.01 2.76 2.17
CA VAL A 213 -17.40 4.04 1.82
C VAL A 213 -18.37 4.92 1.00
N ARG A 214 -19.55 4.41 0.64
CA ARG A 214 -20.52 5.14 -0.18
C ARG A 214 -21.04 6.35 0.58
N GLY A 215 -20.85 7.52 -0.01
CA GLY A 215 -21.22 8.82 0.53
C GLY A 215 -20.19 9.86 0.11
N GLY A 216 -20.62 10.98 -0.49
CA GLY A 216 -19.70 11.94 -1.12
C GLY A 216 -18.55 12.37 -0.22
N ARG A 217 -18.84 12.66 1.06
CA ARG A 217 -17.84 13.07 2.05
C ARG A 217 -16.89 11.93 2.47
N LYS A 218 -17.42 10.74 2.75
CA LYS A 218 -16.66 9.55 3.15
C LYS A 218 -15.67 9.13 2.05
N LEU A 219 -16.18 9.07 0.81
CA LEU A 219 -15.36 8.73 -0.33
C LEU A 219 -14.28 9.77 -0.61
N ALA A 220 -14.63 11.06 -0.56
CA ALA A 220 -13.67 12.14 -0.73
C ALA A 220 -12.56 12.10 0.33
N GLN A 221 -12.89 11.80 1.59
CA GLN A 221 -11.89 11.65 2.66
C GLN A 221 -10.94 10.49 2.41
N ALA A 222 -11.46 9.33 1.97
CA ALA A 222 -10.64 8.16 1.67
C ALA A 222 -9.71 8.41 0.45
N ALA A 223 -10.22 9.04 -0.61
CA ALA A 223 -9.43 9.41 -1.78
C ALA A 223 -8.38 10.48 -1.45
N LEU A 224 -8.73 11.50 -0.65
CA LEU A 224 -7.80 12.50 -0.15
C LEU A 224 -6.68 11.86 0.67
N TYR A 225 -6.99 10.82 1.45
CA TYR A 225 -5.98 10.06 2.18
C TYR A 225 -5.01 9.32 1.28
N SER A 226 -5.50 8.56 0.32
CA SER A 226 -4.64 7.93 -0.67
C SER A 226 -3.79 8.96 -1.42
N LEU A 227 -4.34 10.12 -1.76
CA LEU A 227 -3.61 11.22 -2.39
C LEU A 227 -2.51 11.80 -1.51
N VAL A 228 -2.78 12.08 -0.22
CA VAL A 228 -1.78 12.63 0.71
C VAL A 228 -0.66 11.62 0.97
N VAL A 229 -0.99 10.34 1.18
CA VAL A 229 0.03 9.29 1.36
C VAL A 229 0.90 9.15 0.11
N PHE A 230 0.30 9.18 -1.07
CA PHE A 230 1.04 9.16 -2.33
C PHE A 230 1.92 10.40 -2.51
N ALA A 231 1.40 11.59 -2.21
CA ALA A 231 2.16 12.84 -2.29
C ALA A 231 3.36 12.81 -1.33
N LEU A 232 3.19 12.27 -0.12
CA LEU A 232 4.27 12.10 0.85
C LEU A 232 5.31 11.08 0.35
N GLU A 233 4.88 9.94 -0.21
CA GLU A 233 5.78 8.98 -0.83
C GLU A 233 6.61 9.60 -1.97
N LYS A 234 5.96 10.40 -2.83
CA LYS A 234 6.66 11.13 -3.91
C LYS A 234 7.59 12.21 -3.37
N ALA A 235 7.21 12.90 -2.29
CA ALA A 235 8.07 13.88 -1.64
C ALA A 235 9.33 13.21 -1.07
N ILE A 236 9.20 12.07 -0.40
CA ILE A 236 10.32 11.27 0.11
C ILE A 236 11.24 10.84 -1.02
N TRP A 237 10.69 10.35 -2.13
CA TRP A 237 11.49 9.97 -3.30
C TRP A 237 12.20 11.16 -3.95
N ARG A 238 11.53 12.31 -4.01
CA ARG A 238 12.08 13.53 -4.59
C ARG A 238 13.19 14.12 -3.72
N THR A 239 13.05 14.10 -2.39
CA THR A 239 14.12 14.53 -1.50
C THR A 239 15.33 13.61 -1.64
N HIS A 240 15.10 12.29 -1.63
CA HIS A 240 16.16 11.31 -1.85
C HIS A 240 16.89 11.54 -3.19
N SER A 241 16.17 11.74 -4.30
CA SER A 241 16.79 11.94 -5.60
C SER A 241 17.60 13.24 -5.70
N VAL A 242 17.10 14.33 -5.10
CA VAL A 242 17.84 15.61 -5.05
C VAL A 242 19.08 15.50 -4.18
N THR A 243 19.00 14.82 -3.03
CA THR A 243 20.17 14.55 -2.17
C THR A 243 21.23 13.77 -2.93
N MET A 244 20.82 12.71 -3.65
CA MET A 244 21.74 11.89 -4.45
C MET A 244 22.33 12.64 -5.64
N ALA A 245 21.57 13.51 -6.29
CA ALA A 245 22.05 14.31 -7.43
C ALA A 245 23.08 15.38 -7.03
N ARG A 246 23.07 15.85 -5.78
CA ARG A 246 23.99 16.87 -5.27
C ARG A 246 25.33 16.33 -4.75
N LEU A 247 25.46 15.00 -4.63
CA LEU A 247 26.69 14.39 -4.16
C LEU A 247 27.72 14.29 -5.30
N PRO A 248 28.98 14.70 -5.09
CA PRO A 248 30.03 14.56 -6.10
C PRO A 248 30.24 13.08 -6.43
N HIS A 249 30.06 12.72 -7.70
CA HIS A 249 30.27 11.37 -8.21
C HIS A 249 31.74 10.96 -7.94
N GLY A 250 31.95 9.92 -7.14
CA GLY A 250 33.29 9.40 -6.83
C GLY A 250 33.93 9.88 -5.51
N SER A 251 33.26 10.74 -4.72
CA SER A 251 33.76 11.07 -3.38
C SER A 251 33.54 9.90 -2.39
N SER A 252 34.51 9.64 -1.51
CA SER A 252 34.40 8.65 -0.43
C SER A 252 33.21 8.91 0.52
N ILE A 253 32.78 10.18 0.58
CA ILE A 253 31.61 10.62 1.33
C ILE A 253 30.31 10.16 0.64
N ALA A 254 30.22 10.23 -0.70
CA ALA A 254 29.04 9.78 -1.44
C ALA A 254 28.84 8.26 -1.34
N THR A 255 29.91 7.46 -1.33
CA THR A 255 29.84 6.01 -1.12
C THR A 255 29.46 5.63 0.31
N ALA A 256 29.87 6.42 1.31
CA ALA A 256 29.52 6.20 2.71
C ALA A 256 28.08 6.67 3.07
N LEU A 257 27.60 7.78 2.49
CA LEU A 257 26.26 8.32 2.77
C LEU A 257 25.14 7.56 2.05
N PHE A 258 25.39 7.00 0.86
CA PHE A 258 24.41 6.27 0.06
C PHE A 258 23.64 5.17 0.84
N PRO A 259 24.30 4.26 1.59
CA PRO A 259 23.59 3.24 2.36
C PRO A 259 22.79 3.85 3.53
N VAL A 260 23.28 4.90 4.18
CA VAL A 260 22.61 5.53 5.33
C VAL A 260 21.36 6.29 4.91
N ASP A 261 21.45 7.09 3.85
CA ASP A 261 20.31 7.84 3.31
C ASP A 261 19.23 6.89 2.76
N GLY A 262 19.64 5.82 2.07
CA GLY A 262 18.74 4.75 1.64
C GLY A 262 17.99 4.11 2.81
N VAL A 263 18.68 3.73 3.87
CA VAL A 263 18.06 3.11 5.06
C VAL A 263 17.00 4.02 5.68
N ILE A 264 17.28 5.30 5.87
CA ILE A 264 16.32 6.27 6.44
C ILE A 264 15.08 6.39 5.54
N VAL A 265 15.28 6.50 4.23
CA VAL A 265 14.20 6.60 3.25
C VAL A 265 13.30 5.35 3.30
N TYR A 266 13.87 4.14 3.30
CA TYR A 266 13.06 2.91 3.35
C TYR A 266 12.38 2.70 4.70
N LEU A 267 13.00 3.10 5.81
CA LEU A 267 12.36 3.09 7.12
C LEU A 267 11.15 4.03 7.14
N LEU A 268 11.27 5.22 6.56
CA LEU A 268 10.17 6.19 6.46
C LEU A 268 9.05 5.66 5.57
N LEU A 269 9.38 5.04 4.43
CA LEU A 269 8.39 4.40 3.55
C LEU A 269 7.71 3.19 4.24
N GLY A 270 8.46 2.40 5.00
CA GLY A 270 7.92 1.30 5.80
C GLY A 270 6.98 1.78 6.90
N ALA A 271 7.33 2.85 7.60
CA ALA A 271 6.48 3.50 8.58
C ALA A 271 5.20 4.07 7.92
N LEU A 272 5.34 4.72 6.76
CA LEU A 272 4.22 5.25 5.99
C LEU A 272 3.26 4.14 5.53
N LYS A 273 3.77 2.99 5.09
CA LYS A 273 2.98 1.80 4.76
C LYS A 273 2.15 1.31 5.95
N VAL A 274 2.76 1.19 7.12
CA VAL A 274 2.05 0.78 8.36
C VAL A 274 1.01 1.81 8.78
N LEU A 275 1.35 3.10 8.73
CA LEU A 275 0.42 4.19 9.01
C LEU A 275 -0.76 4.19 8.04
N ARG A 276 -0.49 3.92 6.75
CA ARG A 276 -1.51 3.73 5.72
C ARG A 276 -2.51 2.67 6.10
N THR A 277 -2.04 1.46 6.40
CA THR A 277 -2.88 0.31 6.72
C THR A 277 -3.68 0.52 8.01
N THR A 278 -3.04 1.01 9.07
CA THR A 278 -3.72 1.28 10.36
C THR A 278 -4.81 2.34 10.24
N THR A 279 -4.54 3.45 9.54
CA THR A 279 -5.51 4.52 9.34
C THR A 279 -6.72 4.05 8.53
N ILE A 280 -6.50 3.31 7.44
CA ILE A 280 -7.59 2.75 6.61
C ILE A 280 -8.42 1.75 7.40
N THR A 281 -7.78 1.00 8.30
CA THR A 281 -8.47 0.02 9.16
C THR A 281 -9.34 0.73 10.20
N ALA A 282 -8.82 1.75 10.86
CA ALA A 282 -9.60 2.60 11.77
C ALA A 282 -10.79 3.27 11.05
N TYR A 283 -10.55 3.77 9.84
CA TYR A 283 -11.59 4.33 8.97
C TYR A 283 -12.68 3.30 8.61
N TYR A 284 -12.30 2.07 8.28
CA TYR A 284 -13.23 0.97 8.02
C TYR A 284 -14.12 0.66 9.24
N PHE A 285 -13.53 0.53 10.43
CA PHE A 285 -14.30 0.22 11.64
C PHE A 285 -15.30 1.32 11.99
N ASP A 286 -14.92 2.58 11.77
CA ASP A 286 -15.83 3.72 11.95
C ASP A 286 -17.00 3.67 10.93
N CYS A 287 -16.70 3.44 9.65
CA CYS A 287 -17.72 3.28 8.62
C CYS A 287 -18.68 2.12 8.94
N ARG A 288 -18.14 0.97 9.38
CA ARG A 288 -18.93 -0.21 9.79
C ARG A 288 -19.83 0.08 10.98
N ARG A 289 -19.37 0.86 11.97
CA ARG A 289 -20.20 1.28 13.11
C ARG A 289 -21.37 2.16 12.66
N THR A 290 -21.12 3.11 11.76
CA THR A 290 -22.19 3.96 11.20
C THR A 290 -23.20 3.18 10.35
N ASP A 291 -22.75 2.20 9.57
CA ASP A 291 -23.61 1.32 8.76
C ASP A 291 -24.56 0.51 9.66
N LYS A 292 -24.02 -0.09 10.73
CA LYS A 292 -24.82 -0.83 11.73
C LYS A 292 -25.82 0.04 12.48
N ALA A 293 -25.44 1.26 12.84
CA ALA A 293 -26.33 2.19 13.53
C ALA A 293 -27.53 2.58 12.66
N GLY A 294 -27.30 2.84 11.37
CA GLY A 294 -28.38 3.21 10.43
C GLY A 294 -29.29 2.05 9.99
N HIS A 295 -29.00 0.80 10.35
CA HIS A 295 -29.91 -0.35 10.14
C HIS A 295 -30.70 -0.72 11.40
N ALA A 296 -30.41 -0.08 12.54
CA ALA A 296 -31.11 -0.26 13.81
C ALA A 296 -32.17 0.82 14.07
N GLU A 297 -32.24 1.82 13.18
CA GLU A 297 -33.30 2.83 13.08
C GLU A 297 -34.29 2.44 11.97
#